data_AF-A0A1G3ARZ2-F1
#
_entry.id   AF-A0A1G3ARZ2-F1
#
_cell.length_a   1.000
_cell.length_b   1.000
_cell.length_c   1.000
_cell.angle_alpha   90.00
_cell.angle_beta   90.00
_cell.angle_gamma   90.00
#
_symmetry.space_group_name_H-M   'P 1'
#
loop_
_entity.id
_entity.type
_entity.pdbx_description
1 polymer ?
#
loop_
_entity_poly.entity_id
_entity_poly.type
_entity_poly.pdbx_seq_one_letter_code
_entity_poly.pdbx_strand_id
1 'polypeptide(L)'
;MVDGRVYHKDLEFVFPDLVIRTYGSVGLDQSLAITAEMPIPPKWLGNDALVNSALRDQLMRVPIGGTLSKPKIDQKALDRLSQQFLQKAARNVLEDGLNRGFERLFGPPR
;
A
#
# COMPACT_ATOMS: atom_id res chain seq x y z
N MET A 1 3.11 2.91 26.97
CA MET A 1 1.98 3.87 26.93
C MET A 1 2.55 5.25 27.14
N VAL A 2 2.19 6.23 26.30
CA VAL A 2 2.66 7.63 26.40
C VAL A 2 1.44 8.53 26.16
N ASP A 3 1.24 9.56 26.99
CA ASP A 3 0.15 10.55 26.86
C ASP A 3 -1.27 9.96 26.75
N GLY A 4 -1.55 8.89 27.51
CA GLY A 4 -2.86 8.23 27.46
C GLY A 4 -3.13 7.51 26.13
N ARG A 5 -2.09 7.19 25.35
CA ARG A 5 -2.18 6.40 24.13
C ARG A 5 -1.35 5.12 24.23
N VAL A 6 -1.95 4.02 23.79
CA VAL A 6 -1.32 2.73 23.60
C VAL A 6 -0.83 2.67 22.16
N TYR A 7 0.47 2.45 21.98
CA TYR A 7 1.10 2.36 20.67
C TYR A 7 1.34 0.90 20.33
N HIS A 8 1.13 0.56 19.06
CA HIS A 8 1.53 -0.73 18.52
C HIS A 8 2.33 -0.53 17.23
N LYS A 9 3.23 -1.47 16.97
CA LYS A 9 4.08 -1.48 15.80
C LYS A 9 4.19 -2.93 15.31
N ASP A 10 4.20 -3.10 13.99
CA ASP A 10 4.39 -4.40 13.34
C ASP A 10 3.35 -5.45 13.77
N LEU A 11 2.12 -5.03 14.03
CA LEU A 11 1.03 -5.98 14.28
C LEU A 11 0.59 -6.58 12.94
N GLU A 12 0.86 -7.86 12.77
CA GLU A 12 0.58 -8.62 11.56
C GLU A 12 -0.74 -9.40 11.67
N PHE A 13 -1.60 -9.20 10.69
CA PHE A 13 -2.78 -10.01 10.44
C PHE A 13 -2.54 -10.85 9.20
N VAL A 14 -2.45 -12.16 9.38
CA VAL A 14 -2.18 -13.11 8.30
C VAL A 14 -3.50 -13.67 7.79
N PHE A 15 -3.78 -13.41 6.51
CA PHE A 15 -4.87 -14.03 5.76
C PHE A 15 -4.28 -14.98 4.71
N PRO A 16 -5.03 -15.97 4.19
CA PRO A 16 -4.54 -16.90 3.17
C PRO A 16 -3.96 -16.20 1.93
N ASP A 17 -4.54 -15.05 1.55
CA ASP A 17 -4.21 -14.35 0.32
C ASP A 17 -3.26 -13.16 0.51
N LEU A 18 -3.09 -12.66 1.75
CA LEU A 18 -2.34 -11.43 2.03
C LEU A 18 -1.98 -11.29 3.52
N VAL A 19 -0.92 -10.54 3.80
CA VAL A 19 -0.54 -10.13 5.16
C VAL A 19 -0.79 -8.63 5.32
N ILE A 20 -1.56 -8.25 6.34
CA ILE A 20 -1.77 -6.85 6.71
C ILE A 20 -0.88 -6.52 7.90
N ARG A 21 0.03 -5.56 7.74
CA ARG A 21 0.81 -4.97 8.83
C ARG A 21 0.12 -3.72 9.30
N THR A 22 -0.01 -3.53 10.61
CA THR A 22 -0.56 -2.29 11.15
C THR A 22 0.38 -1.67 12.15
N TYR A 23 0.39 -0.35 12.19
CA TYR A 23 1.15 0.43 13.16
C TYR A 23 0.37 1.69 13.52
N GLY A 24 0.53 2.17 14.74
CA GLY A 24 -0.12 3.40 15.17
C GLY A 24 -0.43 3.40 16.66
N SER A 25 -1.57 3.99 17.00
CA SER A 25 -1.96 4.19 18.39
C SER A 25 -3.46 4.27 18.61
N VAL A 26 -3.85 3.89 19.82
CA VAL A 26 -5.21 3.97 20.36
C VAL A 26 -5.16 4.82 21.63
N GLY A 27 -5.95 5.88 21.69
CA GLY A 27 -6.11 6.67 22.90
C GLY A 27 -7.09 6.03 23.88
N LEU A 28 -6.89 6.29 25.18
CA LEU A 28 -7.84 5.93 26.24
C LEU A 28 -9.19 6.65 26.08
N ASP A 29 -9.18 7.78 25.36
CA ASP A 29 -10.35 8.51 24.87
C ASP A 29 -11.05 7.83 23.67
N GLN A 30 -10.64 6.60 23.35
CA GLN A 30 -11.06 5.81 22.20
C GLN A 30 -10.63 6.39 20.85
N SER A 31 -9.78 7.41 20.78
CA SER A 31 -9.29 7.95 19.52
C SER A 31 -8.41 6.93 18.79
N LEU A 32 -8.61 6.80 17.49
CA LEU A 32 -7.87 5.86 16.65
C LEU A 32 -6.96 6.61 15.68
N ALA A 33 -5.69 6.20 15.62
CA ALA A 33 -4.74 6.65 14.61
C ALA A 33 -3.85 5.47 14.20
N ILE A 34 -4.36 4.64 13.30
CA ILE A 34 -3.71 3.42 12.81
C ILE A 34 -3.47 3.54 11.31
N THR A 35 -2.34 3.03 10.83
CA THR A 35 -2.11 2.80 9.40
C THR A 35 -2.03 1.30 9.17
N ALA A 36 -2.77 0.82 8.17
CA ALA A 36 -2.67 -0.55 7.67
C ALA A 36 -1.85 -0.55 6.38
N GLU A 37 -0.85 -1.42 6.30
CA GLU A 37 0.02 -1.64 5.15
C GLU A 37 -0.21 -3.06 4.66
N MET A 38 -0.54 -3.21 3.37
CA MET A 38 -0.72 -4.53 2.76
C MET A 38 -0.33 -4.51 1.28
N PRO A 39 0.17 -5.64 0.74
CA PRO A 39 0.35 -5.77 -0.70
C PRO A 39 -1.01 -5.77 -1.40
N ILE A 40 -1.04 -5.35 -2.67
CA ILE A 40 -2.28 -5.43 -3.45
C ILE A 40 -2.58 -6.90 -3.79
N PRO A 41 -3.75 -7.43 -3.41
CA PRO A 41 -4.14 -8.77 -3.77
C PRO A 41 -4.19 -8.92 -5.30
N PRO A 42 -3.63 -10.00 -5.87
CA PRO A 42 -3.67 -10.24 -7.32
C PRO A 42 -5.09 -10.24 -7.89
N LYS A 43 -6.08 -10.65 -7.09
CA LYS A 43 -7.51 -10.64 -7.44
C LYS A 43 -8.10 -9.24 -7.64
N TRP A 44 -7.42 -8.17 -7.22
CA TRP A 44 -7.84 -6.78 -7.43
C TRP A 44 -7.17 -6.15 -8.67
N LEU A 45 -6.14 -6.80 -9.19
CA LEU A 45 -5.41 -6.37 -10.38
C LEU A 45 -6.21 -6.80 -11.63
N GLY A 46 -6.30 -5.91 -12.62
CA GLY A 46 -7.03 -6.16 -13.86
C GLY A 46 -6.33 -7.16 -14.79
N ASN A 47 -6.76 -7.24 -16.06
CA ASN A 47 -6.17 -8.17 -17.02
C ASN A 47 -4.86 -7.69 -17.68
N ASP A 48 -4.38 -6.49 -17.35
CA ASP A 48 -3.19 -5.94 -17.98
C ASP A 48 -1.91 -6.46 -17.31
N ALA A 49 -1.19 -7.36 -17.98
CA ALA A 49 0.00 -8.00 -17.46
C ALA A 49 1.13 -7.03 -17.10
N LEU A 50 1.26 -5.92 -17.84
CA LEU A 50 2.27 -4.89 -17.60
C LEU A 50 1.98 -4.14 -16.32
N VAL A 51 0.74 -3.66 -16.19
CA VAL A 51 0.26 -2.97 -14.98
C VAL A 51 0.35 -3.90 -13.77
N ASN A 52 -0.07 -5.15 -13.92
CA ASN A 52 -0.03 -6.12 -12.84
C ASN A 52 1.39 -6.37 -12.33
N SER A 53 2.39 -6.46 -13.22
CA SER A 53 3.79 -6.64 -12.81
C SER A 53 4.31 -5.44 -12.01
N ALA A 54 3.98 -4.21 -12.44
CA ALA A 54 4.41 -2.99 -11.77
C ALA A 54 3.72 -2.76 -10.40
N LEU A 55 2.53 -3.35 -10.20
CA LEU A 55 1.72 -3.16 -9.00
C LEU A 55 1.92 -4.24 -7.92
N ARG A 56 2.39 -5.45 -8.29
CA ARG A 56 2.55 -6.57 -7.35
C ARG A 56 3.47 -6.26 -6.17
N ASP A 57 4.51 -5.48 -6.40
CA ASP A 57 5.50 -5.14 -5.37
C ASP A 57 5.16 -3.86 -4.60
N GLN A 58 4.03 -3.21 -4.91
CA GLN A 58 3.63 -1.99 -4.22
C GLN A 58 2.79 -2.29 -2.97
N LEU A 59 3.22 -1.69 -1.86
CA LEU A 59 2.49 -1.72 -0.59
C LEU A 59 1.47 -0.58 -0.55
N MET A 60 0.20 -0.92 -0.35
CA MET A 60 -0.87 0.05 -0.12
C MET A 60 -0.96 0.38 1.36
N ARG A 61 -0.98 1.68 1.68
CA ARG A 61 -1.10 2.20 3.04
C ARG A 61 -2.46 2.86 3.23
N VAL A 62 -3.27 2.33 4.14
CA VAL A 62 -4.63 2.82 4.43
C VAL A 62 -4.64 3.46 5.82
N PRO A 63 -4.83 4.78 5.94
CA PRO A 63 -4.99 5.44 7.22
C PRO A 63 -6.39 5.19 7.78
N ILE A 64 -6.46 4.75 9.02
CA ILE A 64 -7.68 4.45 9.77
C ILE A 64 -7.71 5.37 10.98
N GLY A 65 -8.70 6.28 10.98
CA GLY A 65 -8.92 7.26 12.03
C GLY A 65 -10.25 7.07 12.75
N GLY A 66 -10.70 8.12 13.44
CA GLY A 66 -11.98 8.13 14.15
C GLY A 66 -11.85 7.58 15.56
N THR A 67 -12.76 6.68 15.94
CA THR A 67 -12.73 6.06 17.27
C THR A 67 -12.78 4.55 17.19
N LEU A 68 -12.39 3.86 18.28
CA LEU A 68 -12.45 2.40 18.37
C LEU A 68 -13.87 1.85 18.08
N SER A 69 -14.90 2.58 18.52
CA SER A 69 -16.31 2.22 18.32
C SER A 69 -16.84 2.55 16.92
N LYS A 70 -16.23 3.53 16.24
CA LYS A 70 -16.62 4.00 14.90
C LYS A 70 -15.35 4.33 14.11
N PRO A 71 -14.60 3.31 13.65
CA PRO A 71 -13.45 3.54 12.81
C PRO A 71 -13.91 4.20 11.51
N LYS A 72 -13.18 5.23 11.07
CA LYS A 72 -13.48 5.96 9.83
C LYS A 72 -12.27 5.92 8.92
N ILE A 73 -12.52 5.51 7.68
CA ILE A 73 -11.58 5.68 6.58
C ILE A 73 -11.89 7.06 5.96
N ASP A 74 -10.88 7.92 5.91
CA ASP A 74 -11.02 9.21 5.25
C ASP A 74 -11.04 8.99 3.72
N GLN A 75 -12.20 9.20 3.09
CA GLN A 75 -12.37 9.05 1.65
C GLN A 75 -11.43 9.97 0.87
N LYS A 76 -11.19 11.20 1.35
CA LYS A 76 -10.26 12.14 0.67
C LYS A 76 -8.82 11.65 0.78
N ALA A 77 -8.45 11.03 1.90
CA ALA A 77 -7.15 10.42 2.05
C ALA A 77 -7.01 9.22 1.10
N LEU A 78 -8.07 8.41 0.97
CA LEU A 78 -8.11 7.27 0.06
C LEU A 78 -8.02 7.69 -1.42
N ASP A 79 -8.68 8.78 -1.81
CA ASP A 79 -8.61 9.34 -3.16
C ASP A 79 -7.19 9.81 -3.49
N ARG A 80 -6.55 10.53 -2.57
CA ARG A 80 -5.16 10.97 -2.73
C ARG A 80 -4.20 9.78 -2.81
N LEU A 81 -4.41 8.77 -1.97
CA LEU A 81 -3.65 7.53 -2.03
C LEU A 81 -3.81 6.85 -3.40
N SER A 82 -5.04 6.77 -3.90
CA SER A 82 -5.33 6.18 -5.21
C SER A 82 -4.63 6.95 -6.34
N GLN A 83 -4.66 8.28 -6.31
CA GLN A 83 -3.95 9.11 -7.29
C GLN A 83 -2.43 8.93 -7.22
N GLN A 84 -1.84 8.95 -6.02
CA GLN A 84 -0.40 8.71 -5.83
C GLN A 84 0.00 7.31 -6.29
N PHE A 85 -0.86 6.33 -6.04
CA PHE A 85 -0.65 4.94 -6.44
C PHE A 85 -0.63 4.81 -7.96
N LEU A 86 -1.64 5.36 -8.66
CA LEU A 86 -1.70 5.38 -10.13
C LEU A 86 -0.49 6.09 -10.74
N GLN A 87 -0.06 7.21 -10.16
CA GLN A 87 1.11 7.95 -10.65
C GLN A 87 2.41 7.13 -10.52
N LYS A 88 2.59 6.43 -9.40
CA LYS A 88 3.74 5.54 -9.18
C LYS A 88 3.72 4.34 -10.12
N ALA A 89 2.54 3.73 -10.32
CA ALA A 89 2.36 2.63 -11.25
C ALA A 89 2.75 3.02 -12.68
N ALA A 90 2.25 4.16 -13.16
CA ALA A 90 2.56 4.67 -14.50
C ALA A 90 4.06 4.93 -14.67
N ARG A 91 4.71 5.52 -13.66
CA ARG A 91 6.16 5.76 -13.67
C ARG A 91 6.95 4.46 -13.78
N ASN A 92 6.63 3.45 -12.97
CA ASN A 92 7.31 2.16 -12.99
C ASN A 92 7.16 1.46 -14.35
N VAL A 93 5.95 1.48 -14.93
CA VAL A 93 5.71 0.89 -16.27
C VAL A 93 6.57 1.57 -17.35
N LEU A 94 6.71 2.90 -17.28
CA LEU A 94 7.56 3.65 -18.20
C LEU A 94 9.05 3.32 -18.00
N GLU A 95 9.53 3.33 -16.76
CA GLU A 95 10.92 2.97 -16.41
C GLU A 95 11.26 1.54 -16.86
N ASP A 96 10.37 0.57 -16.61
CA ASP A 96 10.53 -0.83 -17.04
C ASP A 96 10.49 -0.99 -18.57
N GLY A 97 9.68 -0.18 -19.26
CA GLY A 97 9.63 -0.16 -20.72
C GLY A 97 10.93 0.37 -21.33
N LEU A 98 11.46 1.46 -20.77
CA LEU A 98 12.73 2.07 -21.19
C LEU A 98 13.91 1.12 -20.94
N ASN A 99 14.02 0.57 -19.73
CA ASN A 99 15.10 -0.36 -19.37
C ASN A 99 15.15 -1.58 -20.28
N ARG A 100 13.99 -2.20 -20.56
CA ARG A 100 13.91 -3.33 -21.51
C ARG A 100 14.26 -2.93 -22.94
N GLY A 101 13.97 -1.69 -23.35
CA GLY A 101 14.40 -1.15 -24.64
C GLY A 101 15.91 -1.01 -24.73
N PHE A 102 16.55 -0.44 -23.70
CA PHE A 102 18.00 -0.31 -23.62
C PHE A 102 18.71 -1.67 -23.56
N GLU A 103 18.24 -2.63 -22.76
CA GLU A 103 18.82 -3.98 -22.70
C GLU A 103 18.78 -4.73 -24.04
N ARG A 104 17.75 -4.52 -24.86
CA ARG A 104 17.69 -5.11 -26.21
C ARG A 104 18.70 -4.50 -27.18
N LEU A 105 19.05 -3.23 -26.98
CA LEU A 105 19.97 -2.49 -27.85
C LEU A 105 21.43 -2.58 -27.40
N PHE A 106 21.68 -2.75 -26.10
CA PHE A 106 23.02 -2.69 -25.50
C PHE A 106 23.35 -3.90 -24.60
N GLY A 107 22.45 -4.89 -24.51
CA GLY A 107 22.69 -6.12 -23.76
C GLY A 107 23.81 -6.95 -24.38
N PRO A 108 24.52 -7.77 -23.58
CA PRO A 108 25.65 -8.55 -24.06
C PRO A 108 25.22 -9.46 -25.22
N PRO A 109 26.00 -9.52 -26.32
CA PRO A 109 25.72 -10.47 -27.39
C PRO A 109 25.75 -11.88 -26.80
N ARG A 110 24.66 -12.63 -27.03
CA ARG A 110 24.60 -14.06 -26.71
C ARG A 110 25.53 -14.85 -27.62
#